data_AF-A0A349MQE0-F1
#
_entry.id   AF-A0A349MQE0-F1
#
_cell.length_a   1.000
_cell.length_b   1.000
_cell.length_c   1.000
_cell.angle_alpha   90.00
_cell.angle_beta   90.00
_cell.angle_gamma   90.00
#
_symmetry.space_group_name_H-M   'P 1'
#
loop_
_entity.id
_entity.type
_entity.pdbx_description
1 polymer ?
#
loop_
_entity_poly.entity_id
_entity_poly.type
_entity_poly.pdbx_seq_one_letter_code
_entity_poly.pdbx_strand_id
1 'polypeptide(L)' 'MSDPTMLEVEILGKPMRLACKAEEKEDLLNAVSLLDEQIQEIREGGKVVGSERVAIMAALNIAHKLLTVQTR' A
#
# COMPACT_ATOMS: atom_id res chain seq x y z
N MET A 1 -20.19 15.29 10.49
CA MET A 1 -18.87 15.00 9.90
C MET A 1 -18.21 14.02 10.83
N SER A 2 -17.88 12.82 10.37
CA SER A 2 -17.32 11.75 11.21
C SER A 2 -15.90 12.13 11.64
N ASP A 3 -15.59 12.03 12.93
CA ASP A 3 -14.26 12.34 13.45
C ASP A 3 -13.21 11.38 12.85
N PRO A 4 -11.99 11.86 12.53
CA PRO A 4 -10.93 11.00 12.02
C PRO A 4 -10.53 9.98 13.07
N THR A 5 -10.64 8.70 12.71
CA THR A 5 -10.17 7.57 13.52
C THR A 5 -8.77 7.15 13.09
N MET A 6 -8.03 6.49 13.98
CA MET A 6 -6.73 5.90 13.64
C MET A 6 -6.92 4.44 13.25
N LEU A 7 -6.46 4.08 12.05
CA LEU A 7 -6.38 2.70 11.60
C LEU A 7 -4.98 2.16 11.87
N GLU A 8 -4.89 1.08 12.63
CA GLU A 8 -3.65 0.33 12.82
C GLU A 8 -3.50 -0.72 11.71
N VAL A 9 -2.37 -0.69 11.02
CA VAL A 9 -2.02 -1.61 9.92
C VAL A 9 -0.58 -2.06 10.07
N GLU A 10 -0.21 -3.14 9.39
CA GLU A 10 1.16 -3.64 9.34
C GLU A 10 1.61 -3.68 7.89
N ILE A 11 2.77 -3.09 7.58
CA ILE A 11 3.36 -3.11 6.24
C ILE A 11 4.81 -3.58 6.40
N LEU A 12 5.21 -4.65 5.70
CA LEU A 12 6.56 -5.22 5.79
C LEU A 12 7.00 -5.60 7.22
N GLY A 13 6.09 -6.07 8.06
CA GLY A 13 6.41 -6.39 9.45
C GLY A 13 6.51 -5.18 10.38
N LYS A 14 6.14 -3.98 9.90
CA LYS A 14 6.21 -2.74 10.67
C LYS A 14 4.80 -2.22 10.95
N PRO A 15 4.41 -2.08 12.24
CA PRO A 15 3.13 -1.50 12.60
C PRO A 15 3.12 -0.01 12.27
N MET A 16 2.00 0.47 11.74
CA MET A 16 1.81 1.85 11.33
C MET A 16 0.39 2.31 11.62
N ARG A 17 0.23 3.61 11.92
CA ARG A 17 -1.08 4.23 12.16
C ARG A 17 -1.39 5.20 11.05
N LEU A 18 -2.56 5.03 10.44
CA LEU A 18 -3.07 5.88 9.37
C LEU A 18 -4.28 6.65 9.87
N ALA A 19 -4.31 7.96 9.64
CA ALA A 19 -5.52 8.75 9.84
C ALA A 19 -6.57 8.32 8.81
N CYS A 20 -7.77 8.00 9.28
CA CYS A 20 -8.79 7.36 8.47
C CYS A 20 -10.19 7.85 8.89
N LYS A 21 -10.98 8.34 7.94
CA LYS A 21 -12.40 8.56 8.17
C LYS A 21 -13.13 7.22 8.16
N ALA A 22 -14.19 7.09 8.95
CA ALA A 22 -14.96 5.84 9.03
C ALA A 22 -15.42 5.31 7.66
N GLU A 23 -15.76 6.21 6.73
CA GLU A 23 -16.23 5.90 5.37
C GLU A 23 -15.10 5.40 4.45
N GLU A 24 -13.85 5.81 4.70
CA GLU A 24 -12.68 5.49 3.87
C GLU A 24 -11.91 4.26 4.39
N LYS A 25 -12.37 3.66 5.50
CA LYS A 25 -11.64 2.58 6.19
C LYS A 25 -11.45 1.35 5.33
N GLU A 26 -12.51 0.91 4.66
CA GLU A 26 -12.46 -0.29 3.82
C GLU A 26 -11.53 -0.07 2.61
N ASP A 27 -11.63 1.08 1.96
CA ASP A 27 -10.75 1.47 0.85
C ASP A 27 -9.28 1.52 1.28
N LEU A 28 -9.01 2.04 2.48
CA LEU A 28 -7.64 2.10 3.01
C LEU A 28 -7.08 0.70 3.33
N LEU A 29 -7.90 -0.20 3.87
CA LEU A 29 -7.52 -1.60 4.08
C LEU A 29 -7.24 -2.31 2.76
N ASN A 30 -8.07 -2.08 1.75
CA ASN A 30 -7.86 -2.62 0.40
C ASN A 30 -6.56 -2.10 -0.22
N ALA A 31 -6.25 -0.80 -0.03
CA ALA A 31 -4.99 -0.21 -0.49
C ALA A 31 -3.76 -0.82 0.20
N VAL A 32 -3.87 -1.13 1.49
CA VAL A 32 -2.80 -1.82 2.25
C VAL A 32 -2.60 -3.24 1.74
N SER A 33 -3.69 -4.00 1.52
CA SER A 33 -3.61 -5.35 0.95
C SER A 33 -2.96 -5.34 -0.44
N LEU A 34 -3.35 -4.40 -1.29
CA LEU A 34 -2.77 -4.24 -2.63
C LEU A 34 -1.27 -3.94 -2.59
N LEU A 35 -0.84 -3.09 -1.63
CA LEU A 35 0.58 -2.80 -1.42
C LEU A 35 1.35 -4.05 -0.99
N ASP A 36 0.81 -4.82 -0.05
CA ASP A 36 1.45 -6.05 0.46
C ASP A 36 1.59 -7.11 -0.63
N GLU A 37 0.58 -7.32 -1.46
CA GLU A 37 0.64 -8.22 -2.63
C GLU A 37 1.77 -7.79 -3.57
N GLN A 38 1.82 -6.50 -3.93
CA GLN A 38 2.85 -5.99 -4.83
C GLN A 38 4.26 -6.11 -4.23
N ILE A 39 4.39 -5.99 -2.91
CA ILE A 39 5.64 -6.21 -2.17
C ILE A 39 6.05 -7.68 -2.26
N GLN A 40 5.13 -8.63 -2.07
CA GLN A 40 5.42 -10.06 -2.19
C GLN A 40 5.90 -10.41 -3.61
N GLU A 41 5.20 -9.93 -4.65
CA GLU A 41 5.61 -10.13 -6.05
C GLU A 41 7.06 -9.69 -6.31
N ILE A 42 7.45 -8.52 -5.80
CA ILE A 42 8.80 -7.98 -5.99
C ILE A 42 9.84 -8.81 -5.22
N ARG A 43 9.51 -9.28 -4.01
CA ARG A 43 10.40 -10.13 -3.20
C ARG A 43 10.62 -11.48 -3.87
N GLU A 44 9.56 -12.09 -4.39
CA GLU A 44 9.62 -13.37 -5.12
C GLU A 44 10.45 -13.26 -6.39
N GLY A 45 10.40 -12.12 -7.07
CA GLY A 45 11.23 -11.85 -8.25
C GLY A 45 12.73 -11.77 -7.97
N GLY A 46 13.15 -11.56 -6.71
CA GLY A 46 14.56 -11.57 -6.28
C GLY A 46 15.47 -10.47 -6.85
N LYS A 47 14.95 -9.58 -7.70
CA LYS A 47 15.73 -8.53 -8.38
C LYS A 47 16.01 -7.29 -7.51
N VAL A 48 15.18 -7.05 -6.50
CA VAL A 48 15.28 -5.87 -5.63
C VAL A 48 15.64 -6.32 -4.23
N VAL A 49 16.73 -5.79 -3.68
CA VAL A 49 17.21 -6.12 -2.34
C VAL A 49 16.98 -4.94 -1.40
N GLY A 50 16.46 -5.25 -0.20
CA GLY A 50 16.21 -4.31 0.88
C GLY A 50 14.75 -3.87 0.98
N SER A 51 14.17 -3.99 2.18
CA SER A 51 12.73 -3.76 2.42
C SER A 51 12.25 -2.36 2.03
N GLU A 52 13.09 -1.33 2.23
CA GLU A 52 12.77 0.05 1.84
C GLU A 52 12.65 0.19 0.31
N ARG A 53 13.60 -0.38 -0.46
CA ARG A 53 13.53 -0.34 -1.93
C ARG A 53 12.36 -1.14 -2.46
N VAL A 54 12.07 -2.29 -1.85
CA VAL A 54 10.90 -3.10 -2.20
C VAL A 54 9.61 -2.31 -2.00
N ALA A 55 9.45 -1.62 -0.87
CA ALA A 55 8.27 -0.79 -0.60
C ALA A 55 8.12 0.35 -1.63
N ILE A 56 9.21 1.07 -1.93
CA ILE A 56 9.20 2.16 -2.90
C ILE A 56 8.83 1.64 -4.29
N MET A 57 9.43 0.53 -4.73
CA MET A 57 9.13 -0.07 -6.03
C MET A 57 7.68 -0.57 -6.11
N ALA A 58 7.16 -1.15 -5.02
CA ALA A 58 5.77 -1.58 -4.96
C ALA A 58 4.79 -0.41 -5.11
N ALA A 59 5.01 0.66 -4.34
CA ALA A 59 4.20 1.88 -4.44
C ALA A 59 4.27 2.51 -5.85
N LEU A 60 5.46 2.57 -6.45
CA LEU A 60 5.65 3.09 -7.81
C LEU A 60 4.91 2.24 -8.86
N ASN A 61 4.95 0.92 -8.75
CA ASN A 61 4.24 0.01 -9.66
C ASN A 61 2.72 0.22 -9.58
N ILE A 62 2.17 0.36 -8.37
CA ILE A 62 0.74 0.62 -8.16
C ILE A 62 0.34 1.98 -8.75
N ALA A 63 1.11 3.04 -8.47
CA ALA A 63 0.87 4.36 -9.02
C ALA A 63 0.93 4.36 -10.56
N HIS A 64 1.90 3.65 -11.15
CA HIS A 64 2.02 3.50 -12.59
C HIS A 64 0.82 2.77 -13.21
N LYS A 65 0.36 1.67 -12.59
CA LYS A 65 -0.84 0.93 -13.01
C LYS A 65 -2.08 1.84 -12.98
N LEU A 66 -2.28 2.60 -11.89
CA LEU A 66 -3.40 3.53 -11.76
C LEU A 66 -3.40 4.60 -12.85
N LEU A 67 -2.27 5.27 -13.07
CA LEU A 67 -2.13 6.29 -14.11
C LEU A 67 -2.34 5.73 -15.52
N THR A 68 -1.88 4.49 -15.76
CA THR A 68 -2.06 3.81 -17.04
C THR A 68 -3.53 3.52 -17.33
N VAL A 69 -4.29 3.11 -16.30
CA VAL A 69 -5.74 2.87 -16.42
C VAL A 69 -6.51 4.18 -16.59
N GLN A 70 -6.11 5.27 -15.92
CA GLN A 70 -6.78 6.57 -16.02
C GLN A 70 -6.52 7.32 -17.32
N THR A 71 -5.39 7.05 -17.99
CA THR A 71 -4.99 7.74 -19.24
C THR A 71 -5.55 7.06 -20.50
N ARG A 72 -6.18 5.89 -20.37
CA ARG A 72 -6.83 5.15 -21.46
C ARG A 72 -8.34 5.18 -21.33
#